data_AF-A0A0D0BTD1-F1
#
_entry.id   AF-A0A0D0BTD1-F1
#
_cell.length_a   1.000
_cell.length_b   1.000
_cell.length_c   1.000
_cell.angle_alpha   90.00
_cell.angle_beta   90.00
_cell.angle_gamma   90.00
#
_symmetry.space_group_name_H-M   'P 1'
#
loop_
_entity.id
_entity.type
_entity.pdbx_description
1 polymer ?
#
loop_
_entity_poly.entity_id
_entity_poly.type
_entity_poly.pdbx_seq_one_letter_code
_entity_poly.pdbx_strand_id
1 'polypeptide(L)'
;GADGARGDDTASLKMAVAHWLNERSPSPKPRFKPKTKARRGFYHEVTGELLCPSEYNWNDKVRIRDLHTSYLVTAYNWPRFLYKDGSYDPSDRQKGLFKSDLLMKAFKHIFTSPSSTSRESHSEESGNDSDGGEGAMLPDNEESEPPFKRFKPTDGGRTRSHVAALLGMKSVQPRAIAYIAVQLRFSLSSCRSW
;
A
#
# COMPACT_ATOMS: atom_id res chain seq x y z
N GLY A 1 -22.56 -8.62 -10.15
CA GLY A 1 -22.40 -7.16 -10.14
C GLY A 1 -21.36 -6.77 -9.12
N ALA A 2 -21.79 -6.21 -7.98
CA ALA A 2 -20.89 -5.72 -6.92
C ALA A 2 -19.96 -6.79 -6.32
N ASP A 3 -20.44 -8.02 -6.12
CA ASP A 3 -19.65 -9.08 -5.48
C ASP A 3 -18.44 -9.53 -6.31
N GLY A 4 -18.53 -9.45 -7.64
CA GLY A 4 -17.40 -9.70 -8.54
C GLY A 4 -16.27 -8.70 -8.31
N ALA A 5 -16.59 -7.41 -8.31
CA ALA A 5 -15.60 -6.35 -8.03
C ALA A 5 -14.95 -6.50 -6.64
N ARG A 6 -15.74 -6.85 -5.61
CA ARG A 6 -15.21 -7.14 -4.27
C ARG A 6 -14.29 -8.37 -4.26
N GLY A 7 -14.61 -9.39 -5.06
CA GLY A 7 -13.75 -10.56 -5.27
C GLY A 7 -12.41 -10.20 -5.90
N ASP A 8 -12.43 -9.38 -6.95
CA ASP A 8 -11.24 -8.92 -7.68
C ASP A 8 -10.34 -8.02 -6.82
N ASP A 9 -10.92 -7.10 -6.06
CA ASP A 9 -10.23 -6.30 -5.04
C ASP A 9 -9.51 -7.21 -4.04
N THR A 10 -10.23 -8.20 -3.49
CA THR A 10 -9.69 -9.15 -2.51
C THR A 10 -8.55 -9.99 -3.10
N ALA A 11 -8.71 -10.46 -4.35
CA ALA A 11 -7.74 -11.28 -5.04
C ALA A 11 -6.45 -10.54 -5.38
N SER A 12 -6.57 -9.28 -5.84
CA SER A 12 -5.43 -8.42 -6.21
C SER A 12 -4.71 -7.85 -4.99
N LEU A 13 -5.43 -7.31 -4.01
CA LEU A 13 -4.84 -6.75 -2.78
C LEU A 13 -4.09 -7.81 -1.96
N LYS A 14 -4.61 -9.04 -1.91
CA LYS A 14 -3.93 -10.21 -1.32
C LYS A 14 -2.49 -10.37 -1.83
N MET A 15 -2.28 -10.16 -3.14
CA MET A 15 -0.96 -10.28 -3.76
C MET A 15 -0.11 -9.04 -3.46
N ALA A 16 -0.66 -7.84 -3.68
CA ALA A 16 0.04 -6.57 -3.45
C ALA A 16 0.57 -6.44 -2.01
N VAL A 17 -0.25 -6.78 -1.00
CA VAL A 17 0.15 -6.80 0.42
C VAL A 17 1.33 -7.75 0.67
N ALA A 18 1.43 -8.88 -0.02
CA ALA A 18 2.59 -9.76 0.14
C ALA A 18 3.88 -9.14 -0.42
N HIS A 19 3.80 -8.42 -1.54
CA HIS A 19 4.93 -7.69 -2.09
C HIS A 19 5.38 -6.56 -1.15
N TRP A 20 4.46 -5.69 -0.71
CA TRP A 20 4.76 -4.61 0.23
C TRP A 20 5.32 -5.08 1.58
N LEU A 21 4.88 -6.26 2.08
CA LEU A 21 5.46 -6.85 3.29
C LEU A 21 6.86 -7.43 3.04
N ASN A 22 7.14 -7.98 1.85
CA ASN A 22 8.45 -8.50 1.47
C ASN A 22 9.49 -7.40 1.19
N GLU A 23 9.04 -6.20 0.83
CA GLU A 23 9.83 -4.99 0.59
C GLU A 23 10.26 -4.27 1.87
N ARG A 24 9.73 -4.66 3.03
CA ARG A 24 10.15 -4.09 4.33
C ARG A 24 11.62 -4.37 4.61
N SER A 25 12.24 -3.48 5.39
CA SER A 25 13.56 -3.70 5.98
C SER A 25 13.42 -3.83 7.52
N PRO A 26 13.86 -4.93 8.13
CA PRO A 26 14.34 -6.16 7.50
C PRO A 26 13.22 -6.93 6.79
N SER A 27 13.53 -7.64 5.71
CA SER A 27 12.52 -8.40 4.97
C SER A 27 12.08 -9.65 5.76
N PRO A 28 10.78 -9.98 5.82
CA PRO A 28 10.27 -11.14 6.54
C PRO A 28 10.93 -12.45 6.06
N LYS A 29 11.34 -13.29 7.02
CA LYS A 29 11.92 -14.61 6.77
C LYS A 29 10.99 -15.72 7.31
N PRO A 30 10.59 -16.70 6.48
CA PRO A 30 10.66 -16.69 5.02
C PRO A 30 9.65 -15.71 4.42
N ARG A 31 9.90 -15.26 3.19
CA ARG A 31 9.07 -14.27 2.48
C ARG A 31 7.63 -14.76 2.26
N PHE A 32 6.68 -13.82 2.25
CA PHE A 32 5.28 -14.10 1.93
C PHE A 32 5.13 -14.52 0.46
N LYS A 33 4.45 -15.64 0.22
CA LYS A 33 4.09 -16.11 -1.13
C LYS A 33 2.86 -15.31 -1.62
N PRO A 34 2.93 -14.52 -2.72
CA PRO A 34 1.84 -13.59 -3.08
C PRO A 34 0.49 -14.26 -3.37
N LYS A 35 0.50 -15.39 -4.09
CA LYS A 35 -0.72 -16.08 -4.52
C LYS A 35 -1.55 -16.69 -3.38
N THR A 36 -0.94 -16.92 -2.20
CA THR A 36 -1.58 -17.59 -1.04
C THR A 36 -1.57 -16.73 0.22
N LYS A 37 -2.58 -16.90 1.07
CA LYS A 37 -2.64 -16.33 2.43
C LYS A 37 -2.08 -17.27 3.50
N ALA A 38 -1.65 -18.48 3.15
CA ALA A 38 -1.14 -19.46 4.11
C ALA A 38 -0.01 -18.88 4.97
N ARG A 39 -0.08 -19.15 6.28
CA ARG A 39 0.84 -18.62 7.31
C ARG A 39 0.82 -17.08 7.46
N ARG A 40 -0.27 -16.40 7.09
CA ARG A 40 -0.58 -15.02 7.51
C ARG A 40 -1.49 -15.04 8.74
N GLY A 41 -1.54 -13.96 9.50
CA GLY A 41 -2.34 -13.84 10.73
C GLY A 41 -1.48 -13.85 11.99
N PHE A 42 -2.10 -14.10 13.15
CA PHE A 42 -1.44 -14.02 14.47
C PHE A 42 -0.27 -14.99 14.68
N TYR A 43 -0.26 -16.16 14.02
CA TYR A 43 0.85 -17.14 14.13
C TYR A 43 2.12 -16.74 13.37
N HIS A 44 2.12 -15.60 12.65
CA HIS A 44 3.29 -15.09 11.95
C HIS A 44 3.63 -13.70 12.46
N GLU A 45 4.89 -13.49 12.85
CA GLU A 45 5.36 -12.27 13.53
C GLU A 45 4.87 -10.97 12.87
N VAL A 46 5.26 -10.69 11.63
CA VAL A 46 4.90 -9.43 10.94
C VAL A 46 3.38 -9.21 10.80
N THR A 47 2.61 -10.22 10.38
CA THR A 47 1.14 -10.04 10.23
C THR A 47 0.41 -10.04 11.56
N GLY A 48 0.91 -10.75 12.56
CA GLY A 48 0.37 -10.76 13.91
C GLY A 48 0.56 -9.42 14.60
N GLU A 49 1.76 -8.85 14.51
CA GLU A 49 2.09 -7.50 14.99
C GLU A 49 1.17 -6.43 14.37
N LEU A 50 0.93 -6.52 13.06
CA LEU A 50 0.06 -5.60 12.32
C LEU A 50 -1.42 -5.75 12.69
N LEU A 51 -1.88 -6.97 12.97
CA LEU A 51 -3.27 -7.26 13.35
C LEU A 51 -3.54 -7.04 14.84
N CYS A 52 -2.51 -7.09 15.67
CA CYS A 52 -2.57 -6.83 17.10
C CYS A 52 -3.11 -5.42 17.36
N PRO A 53 -4.00 -5.22 18.34
CA PRO A 53 -4.32 -3.89 18.84
C PRO A 53 -3.06 -3.09 19.17
N SER A 54 -3.06 -1.81 18.82
CA SER A 54 -1.86 -0.96 18.93
C SER A 54 -1.43 -0.72 20.38
N GLU A 55 -2.40 -0.76 21.29
CA GLU A 55 -2.26 -0.73 22.74
C GLU A 55 -1.46 -1.90 23.32
N TYR A 56 -1.41 -3.04 22.62
CA TYR A 56 -0.80 -4.26 23.12
C TYR A 56 0.62 -4.45 22.60
N ASN A 57 1.51 -4.87 23.50
CA ASN A 57 2.88 -5.21 23.17
C ASN A 57 2.93 -6.56 22.46
N TRP A 58 3.29 -6.58 21.17
CA TRP A 58 3.38 -7.82 20.40
C TRP A 58 4.46 -8.79 20.90
N ASN A 59 5.37 -8.36 21.77
CA ASN A 59 6.29 -9.29 22.45
C ASN A 59 5.55 -10.30 23.36
N ASP A 60 4.36 -9.95 23.86
CA ASP A 60 3.47 -10.84 24.62
C ASP A 60 2.65 -11.79 23.73
N LYS A 61 3.03 -11.96 22.46
CA LYS A 61 2.34 -12.76 21.42
C LYS A 61 1.85 -14.13 21.88
N VAL A 62 2.51 -14.79 22.84
CA VAL A 62 2.03 -16.07 23.41
C VAL A 62 0.69 -15.83 24.12
N ARG A 63 0.66 -14.94 25.12
CA ARG A 63 -0.56 -14.59 25.88
C ARG A 63 -1.67 -14.02 24.99
N ILE A 64 -1.30 -13.27 23.95
CA ILE A 64 -2.25 -12.73 22.95
C ILE A 64 -2.85 -13.85 22.10
N ARG A 65 -2.05 -14.83 21.64
CA ARG A 65 -2.53 -16.01 20.89
C ARG A 65 -3.38 -16.94 21.75
N ASP A 66 -3.05 -17.06 23.03
CA ASP A 66 -3.73 -17.90 24.02
C ASP A 66 -4.98 -17.24 24.64
N LEU A 67 -5.39 -16.07 24.13
CA LEU A 67 -6.57 -15.31 24.57
C LEU A 67 -6.59 -14.99 26.07
N HIS A 68 -5.43 -14.73 26.66
CA HIS A 68 -5.31 -14.41 28.08
C HIS A 68 -6.17 -13.18 28.45
N THR A 69 -6.83 -13.21 29.61
CA THR A 69 -7.82 -12.22 30.11
C THR A 69 -7.33 -10.77 30.23
N SER A 70 -6.04 -10.52 29.97
CA SER A 70 -5.42 -9.18 29.97
C SER A 70 -5.42 -8.52 28.58
N TYR A 71 -5.77 -9.27 27.53
CA TYR A 71 -5.72 -8.83 26.12
C TYR A 71 -7.11 -8.90 25.46
N LEU A 72 -8.16 -8.50 26.20
CA LEU A 72 -9.56 -8.50 25.76
C LEU A 72 -9.81 -7.42 24.70
N VAL A 73 -10.01 -7.85 23.45
CA VAL A 73 -10.25 -6.96 22.30
C VAL A 73 -11.70 -6.46 22.29
N THR A 74 -11.87 -5.13 22.37
CA THR A 74 -13.15 -4.42 22.23
C THR A 74 -13.25 -3.69 20.88
N ALA A 75 -14.40 -3.09 20.58
CA ALA A 75 -14.59 -2.25 19.39
C ALA A 75 -13.69 -1.00 19.34
N TYR A 76 -13.10 -0.59 20.47
CA TYR A 76 -12.18 0.55 20.54
C TYR A 76 -10.70 0.16 20.31
N ASN A 77 -10.39 -1.15 20.31
CA ASN A 77 -9.02 -1.66 20.19
C ASN A 77 -8.62 -1.81 18.71
N TRP A 78 -8.13 -0.72 18.14
CA TRP A 78 -7.76 -0.63 16.72
C TRP A 78 -6.43 -1.36 16.40
N PRO A 79 -6.39 -2.22 15.36
CA PRO A 79 -5.17 -2.88 14.89
C PRO A 79 -4.05 -1.92 14.50
N ARG A 80 -2.79 -2.31 14.77
CA ARG A 80 -1.57 -1.54 14.47
C ARG A 80 -1.47 -1.10 13.02
N PHE A 81 -1.96 -1.89 12.08
CA PHE A 81 -1.94 -1.53 10.65
C PHE A 81 -2.79 -0.28 10.30
N LEU A 82 -3.65 0.22 11.20
CA LEU A 82 -4.42 1.45 10.96
C LEU A 82 -3.65 2.73 11.32
N TYR A 83 -2.64 2.65 12.18
CA TYR A 83 -1.92 3.83 12.67
C TYR A 83 -0.72 4.21 11.83
N LYS A 84 -0.45 5.52 11.74
CA LYS A 84 0.80 6.06 11.17
C LYS A 84 1.99 5.40 11.87
N ASP A 85 2.85 4.78 11.07
CA ASP A 85 4.06 4.07 11.50
C ASP A 85 3.82 2.99 12.58
N GLY A 86 2.57 2.54 12.75
CA GLY A 86 2.17 1.63 13.82
C GLY A 86 2.26 2.23 15.24
N SER A 87 2.39 3.55 15.35
CA SER A 87 2.50 4.28 16.62
C SER A 87 1.12 4.53 17.26
N TYR A 88 1.03 4.42 18.58
CA TYR A 88 -0.18 4.69 19.35
C TYR A 88 0.15 5.57 20.54
N ASP A 89 -0.66 6.61 20.76
CA ASP A 89 -0.53 7.52 21.89
C ASP A 89 -1.71 7.27 22.85
N PRO A 90 -1.47 6.83 24.11
CA PRO A 90 -2.55 6.58 25.05
C PRO A 90 -3.28 7.86 25.48
N SER A 91 -2.65 9.03 25.32
CA SER A 91 -3.18 10.36 25.64
C SER A 91 -4.09 10.89 24.52
N ASP A 92 -3.78 10.56 23.26
CA ASP A 92 -4.60 10.85 22.09
C ASP A 92 -4.70 9.62 21.18
N ARG A 93 -5.74 8.81 21.42
CA ARG A 93 -5.98 7.56 20.69
C ARG A 93 -6.36 7.76 19.22
N GLN A 94 -6.66 8.99 18.79
CA GLN A 94 -6.98 9.31 17.39
C GLN A 94 -5.73 9.76 16.62
N LYS A 95 -4.65 10.13 17.32
CA LYS A 95 -3.35 10.50 16.74
C LYS A 95 -2.82 9.40 15.83
N GLY A 96 -2.68 9.73 14.55
CA GLY A 96 -2.18 8.79 13.54
C GLY A 96 -3.19 7.72 13.08
N LEU A 97 -4.39 7.63 13.66
CA LEU A 97 -5.41 6.65 13.25
C LEU A 97 -5.84 6.89 11.79
N PHE A 98 -5.97 5.80 11.04
CA PHE A 98 -6.20 5.76 9.58
C PHE A 98 -5.11 6.43 8.71
N LYS A 99 -3.89 6.66 9.25
CA LYS A 99 -2.79 7.33 8.53
C LYS A 99 -1.57 6.42 8.28
N SER A 100 -1.75 5.10 8.22
CA SER A 100 -0.65 4.17 7.92
C SER A 100 -0.31 4.12 6.42
N ASP A 101 0.97 3.94 6.08
CA ASP A 101 1.44 3.68 4.71
C ASP A 101 0.74 2.48 4.07
N LEU A 102 0.51 1.41 4.85
CA LEU A 102 -0.12 0.19 4.35
C LEU A 102 -1.60 0.41 4.00
N LEU A 103 -2.33 1.21 4.79
CA LEU A 103 -3.72 1.58 4.52
C LEU A 103 -3.81 2.51 3.30
N MET A 104 -2.90 3.48 3.19
CA MET A 104 -2.83 4.39 2.03
C MET A 104 -2.49 3.64 0.73
N LYS A 105 -1.54 2.70 0.75
CA LYS A 105 -1.23 1.82 -0.38
C LYS A 105 -2.41 0.95 -0.79
N ALA A 106 -3.11 0.36 0.18
CA ALA A 106 -4.32 -0.43 -0.08
C ALA A 106 -5.46 0.42 -0.69
N PHE A 107 -5.65 1.66 -0.21
CA PHE A 107 -6.60 2.61 -0.78
C PHE A 107 -6.25 2.96 -2.23
N LYS A 108 -4.99 3.35 -2.50
CA LYS A 108 -4.52 3.66 -3.87
C LYS A 108 -4.65 2.46 -4.81
N HIS A 109 -4.30 1.25 -4.35
CA HIS A 109 -4.41 0.02 -5.13
C HIS A 109 -5.83 -0.25 -5.64
N ILE A 110 -6.85 -0.06 -4.78
CA ILE A 110 -8.26 -0.33 -5.09
C ILE A 110 -8.92 0.85 -5.80
N PHE A 111 -8.77 2.07 -5.27
CA PHE A 111 -9.54 3.23 -5.75
C PHE A 111 -8.90 3.98 -6.93
N THR A 112 -7.58 3.91 -7.11
CA THR A 112 -6.89 4.62 -8.21
C THR A 112 -6.26 3.66 -9.20
N SER A 113 -5.11 3.06 -8.86
CA SER A 113 -4.44 2.07 -9.70
C SER A 113 -3.41 1.31 -8.85
N PRO A 114 -3.25 -0.02 -9.05
CA PRO A 114 -2.12 -0.77 -8.51
C PRO A 114 -0.74 -0.14 -8.81
N SER A 115 -0.60 0.57 -9.94
CA SER A 115 0.66 1.24 -10.29
C SER A 115 0.95 2.50 -9.47
N SER A 116 -0.04 3.08 -8.79
CA SER A 116 0.10 4.32 -8.01
C SER A 116 0.62 4.11 -6.58
N THR A 117 0.99 2.87 -6.24
CA THR A 117 1.40 2.47 -4.88
C THR A 117 2.90 2.62 -4.62
N SER A 118 3.67 3.00 -5.64
CA SER A 118 5.04 3.49 -5.48
C SER A 118 5.04 4.77 -4.62
N ARG A 119 6.14 4.99 -3.89
CA ARG A 119 6.39 6.30 -3.29
C ARG A 119 6.85 7.22 -4.42
N GLU A 120 6.05 8.25 -4.73
CA GLU A 120 6.61 9.43 -5.39
C GLU A 120 7.68 10.00 -4.46
N SER A 121 8.93 9.88 -4.88
CA SER A 121 9.96 10.81 -4.43
C SER A 121 9.52 12.18 -4.89
N HIS A 122 9.33 13.12 -3.94
CA HIS A 122 9.24 14.53 -4.28
C HIS A 122 10.58 14.97 -4.90
N SER A 123 10.71 14.82 -6.21
CA SER A 123 11.66 15.57 -7.01
C SER A 123 11.09 16.98 -7.14
N GLU A 124 11.76 17.94 -6.52
CA GLU A 124 11.36 19.34 -6.55
C GLU A 124 11.32 19.85 -7.98
N GLU A 125 10.28 20.64 -8.27
CA GLU A 125 10.07 21.29 -9.55
C GLU A 125 11.11 22.41 -9.72
N SER A 126 12.21 22.09 -10.41
CA SER A 126 13.18 23.09 -10.86
C SER A 126 13.06 23.24 -12.37
N GLY A 127 12.14 24.11 -12.79
CA GLY A 127 12.17 24.66 -14.13
C GLY A 127 13.33 25.65 -14.25
N ASN A 128 14.03 25.65 -15.38
CA ASN A 128 14.91 26.76 -15.75
C ASN A 128 14.99 26.90 -17.27
N ASP A 129 14.18 27.79 -17.83
CA ASP A 129 14.34 28.31 -19.18
C ASP A 129 15.42 29.40 -19.19
N SER A 130 16.45 29.25 -20.01
CA SER A 130 17.45 30.24 -20.47
C SER A 130 18.31 29.53 -21.52
N ASP A 131 18.20 29.75 -22.83
CA ASP A 131 18.42 30.95 -23.66
C ASP A 131 19.89 31.37 -23.85
N GLY A 132 20.28 31.54 -25.12
CA GLY A 132 21.42 32.33 -25.62
C GLY A 132 22.86 31.75 -25.56
N GLY A 133 23.54 31.68 -26.72
CA GLY A 133 25.02 31.81 -26.78
C GLY A 133 25.75 30.89 -27.79
N GLU A 134 26.48 31.49 -28.74
CA GLU A 134 27.23 30.82 -29.83
C GLU A 134 28.72 30.58 -29.47
N GLY A 135 29.43 29.63 -30.13
CA GLY A 135 30.91 29.66 -30.13
C GLY A 135 31.74 28.40 -30.43
N ALA A 136 31.97 28.11 -31.72
CA ALA A 136 33.21 27.58 -32.34
C ALA A 136 33.82 26.15 -32.06
N MET A 137 33.94 25.41 -33.17
CA MET A 137 35.04 24.52 -33.64
C MET A 137 35.21 23.04 -33.19
N LEU A 138 35.27 22.19 -34.25
CA LEU A 138 35.66 20.77 -34.41
C LEU A 138 37.22 20.60 -34.28
N PRO A 139 37.89 19.42 -34.42
CA PRO A 139 37.45 18.09 -34.92
C PRO A 139 37.92 16.88 -34.05
N ASP A 140 37.70 15.58 -34.35
CA ASP A 140 36.68 14.81 -35.11
C ASP A 140 36.85 13.30 -34.78
N ASN A 141 35.79 12.48 -34.86
CA ASN A 141 35.84 11.06 -35.26
C ASN A 141 34.43 10.45 -35.40
N GLU A 142 34.18 9.70 -36.47
CA GLU A 142 32.91 9.00 -36.73
C GLU A 142 32.78 7.70 -35.92
N GLU A 143 31.57 7.39 -35.44
CA GLU A 143 30.98 6.03 -35.57
C GLU A 143 29.46 6.02 -35.27
N SER A 144 28.65 6.08 -36.34
CA SER A 144 27.26 5.58 -36.48
C SER A 144 26.24 5.80 -35.33
N GLU A 145 25.31 6.74 -35.51
CA GLU A 145 24.06 6.76 -34.74
C GLU A 145 23.12 5.57 -35.11
N PRO A 146 22.57 4.84 -34.13
CA PRO A 146 21.33 4.09 -34.31
C PRO A 146 20.13 5.05 -34.15
N PRO A 147 19.07 4.92 -34.97
CA PRO A 147 18.05 5.96 -35.10
C PRO A 147 17.26 6.19 -33.81
N PHE A 148 17.09 7.47 -33.45
CA PHE A 148 16.15 7.90 -32.43
C PHE A 148 14.77 7.26 -32.67
N LYS A 149 14.42 6.29 -31.83
CA LYS A 149 13.06 5.74 -31.80
C LYS A 149 12.12 6.85 -31.37
N ARG A 150 11.53 7.54 -32.36
CA ARG A 150 10.33 8.36 -32.17
C ARG A 150 9.33 7.51 -31.43
N PHE A 151 9.11 7.80 -30.15
CA PHE A 151 7.98 7.28 -29.40
C PHE A 151 6.74 7.80 -30.10
N LYS A 152 6.16 6.97 -30.98
CA LYS A 152 4.80 7.21 -31.46
C LYS A 152 3.94 7.26 -30.20
N PRO A 153 3.20 8.34 -29.94
CA PRO A 153 2.18 8.29 -28.92
C PRO A 153 1.23 7.19 -29.35
N THR A 154 1.15 6.10 -28.57
CA THR A 154 0.09 5.13 -28.74
C THR A 154 -1.18 5.82 -28.29
N ASP A 155 -1.88 6.41 -29.26
CA ASP A 155 -3.28 6.83 -29.11
C ASP A 155 -4.16 5.57 -28.98
N GLY A 156 -4.01 4.92 -27.83
CA GLY A 156 -4.92 3.96 -27.27
C GLY A 156 -5.46 4.62 -26.01
N GLY A 157 -6.39 5.57 -26.18
CA GLY A 157 -6.95 6.36 -25.10
C GLY A 157 -7.31 5.47 -23.90
N ARG A 158 -6.80 5.84 -22.71
CA ARG A 158 -7.00 5.12 -21.44
C ARG A 158 -8.50 5.00 -21.14
N THR A 159 -9.13 3.95 -21.66
CA THR A 159 -10.58 3.81 -21.78
C THR A 159 -11.28 3.35 -20.50
N ARG A 160 -10.53 3.31 -19.39
CA ARG A 160 -11.05 2.99 -18.06
C ARG A 160 -10.65 4.09 -17.09
N SER A 161 -11.63 4.93 -16.77
CA SER A 161 -11.59 5.80 -15.61
C SER A 161 -11.38 4.96 -14.35
N HIS A 162 -10.59 5.46 -13.41
CA HIS A 162 -10.28 4.75 -12.17
C HIS A 162 -11.46 4.81 -11.19
N VAL A 163 -11.53 3.87 -10.23
CA VAL A 163 -12.71 3.68 -9.37
C VAL A 163 -13.09 4.95 -8.60
N ALA A 164 -12.13 5.74 -8.12
CA ALA A 164 -12.40 7.02 -7.45
C ALA A 164 -13.10 8.01 -8.39
N ALA A 165 -12.65 8.15 -9.63
CA ALA A 165 -13.29 9.00 -10.63
C ALA A 165 -14.66 8.47 -11.09
N LEU A 166 -14.82 7.14 -11.24
CA LEU A 166 -16.12 6.50 -11.50
C LEU A 166 -17.13 6.76 -10.35
N LEU A 167 -16.64 6.89 -9.11
CA LEU A 167 -17.44 7.23 -7.93
C LEU A 167 -17.53 8.75 -7.67
N GLY A 168 -16.98 9.61 -8.54
CA GLY A 168 -16.96 11.07 -8.36
C GLY A 168 -16.24 11.53 -7.08
N MET A 169 -15.28 10.75 -6.58
CA MET A 169 -14.70 10.90 -5.24
C MET A 169 -13.73 12.10 -5.17
N LYS A 170 -14.25 13.25 -4.74
CA LYS A 170 -13.46 14.47 -4.44
C LYS A 170 -12.79 14.46 -3.06
N SER A 171 -13.23 13.56 -2.17
CA SER A 171 -12.71 13.40 -0.80
C SER A 171 -12.93 11.96 -0.33
N VAL A 172 -12.00 11.43 0.45
CA VAL A 172 -12.03 10.04 0.96
C VAL A 172 -13.20 9.87 1.93
N GLN A 173 -14.19 9.08 1.52
CA GLN A 173 -15.40 8.84 2.30
C GLN A 173 -15.15 7.86 3.47
N PRO A 174 -15.79 8.02 4.65
CA PRO A 174 -15.64 7.09 5.77
C PRO A 174 -15.91 5.62 5.40
N ARG A 175 -16.92 5.38 4.54
CA ARG A 175 -17.24 4.05 3.99
C ARG A 175 -16.09 3.44 3.18
N ALA A 176 -15.29 4.25 2.50
CA ALA A 176 -14.12 3.79 1.74
C ALA A 176 -12.97 3.43 2.70
N ILE A 177 -12.73 4.23 3.75
CA ILE A 177 -11.74 3.91 4.79
C ILE A 177 -12.08 2.58 5.46
N ALA A 178 -13.35 2.39 5.87
CA ALA A 178 -13.84 1.16 6.47
C ALA A 178 -13.68 -0.05 5.53
N TYR A 179 -14.02 0.10 4.24
CA TYR A 179 -13.83 -0.95 3.23
C TYR A 179 -12.36 -1.37 3.10
N ILE A 180 -11.44 -0.42 2.96
CA ILE A 180 -10.00 -0.71 2.85
C ILE A 180 -9.46 -1.33 4.12
N ALA A 181 -9.85 -0.85 5.31
CA ALA A 181 -9.46 -1.44 6.59
C ALA A 181 -9.86 -2.93 6.68
N VAL A 182 -11.09 -3.26 6.26
CA VAL A 182 -11.60 -4.64 6.21
C VAL A 182 -10.82 -5.48 5.17
N GLN A 183 -10.66 -4.98 3.94
CA GLN A 183 -9.93 -5.71 2.88
C GLN A 183 -8.46 -5.95 3.23
N LEU A 184 -7.82 -5.00 3.93
CA LEU A 184 -6.46 -5.13 4.42
C LEU A 184 -6.37 -6.16 5.57
N ARG A 185 -7.32 -6.15 6.51
CA ARG A 185 -7.44 -7.20 7.56
C ARG A 185 -7.61 -8.60 6.96
N PHE A 186 -8.44 -8.75 5.93
CA PHE A 186 -8.57 -10.01 5.17
C PHE A 186 -7.29 -10.41 4.47
N SER A 187 -6.53 -9.45 3.92
CA SER A 187 -5.25 -9.70 3.24
C SER A 187 -4.11 -10.07 4.19
N LEU A 188 -4.15 -9.58 5.43
CA LEU A 188 -3.20 -9.86 6.51
C LEU A 188 -3.48 -11.18 7.27
N SER A 189 -4.63 -11.82 7.05
CA SER A 189 -5.04 -13.05 7.76
C SER A 189 -5.22 -14.26 6.84
N SER A 190 -4.82 -15.45 7.32
CA SER A 190 -5.11 -16.72 6.64
C SER A 190 -6.62 -17.06 6.60
N CYS A 191 -7.44 -16.41 7.44
CA CYS A 191 -8.86 -16.77 7.57
C CYS A 191 -9.62 -16.63 6.26
N ARG A 192 -10.56 -17.57 6.01
CA ARG A 192 -11.37 -17.63 4.78
C ARG A 192 -12.71 -16.91 4.91
N SER A 193 -13.23 -16.81 6.12
CA SER A 193 -14.45 -16.13 6.52
C SER A 193 -14.28 -15.55 7.93
N TRP A 194 -15.11 -14.58 8.30
CA TRP A 194 -15.29 -14.05 9.65
C TRP A 194 -16.79 -13.81 9.85
#